data_AF-A0A7S1BLB5-F1
#
_entry.id   AF-A0A7S1BLB5-F1
#
_cell.length_a   1.000
_cell.length_b   1.000
_cell.length_c   1.000
_cell.angle_alpha   90.00
_cell.angle_beta   90.00
_cell.angle_gamma   90.00
#
_symmetry.space_group_name_H-M   'P 1'
#
loop_
_entity.id
_entity.type
_entity.pdbx_description
1 polymer ?
#
loop_
_entity_poly.entity_id
_entity_poly.type
_entity_poly.pdbx_seq_one_letter_code
_entity_poly.pdbx_strand_id
1 'polypeptide(L)'
;MVIARRKKKENRNKCDAIVLESKKKSYKVQTREKVPSSYDYGKANRIHHIPLPVVVVITFCSGYMFLFAFRDVFGTGKAVNDLDIPMQRFMNSDIFFDDSLDWRSKQGGLSTIDSITTDANKMGGLFLRKVGGAAAMAVHAHKLGPALFQPSSLHWAYGHFDIFFISSILANIAIFTLYQHHFNDMESAGASGMANLISVLLLTETFFLICALGYKKNRKDTVKVEVKKKTAKSSSQIVSRIAGRTVALVSTLVCIIAGRDMFLPGHVIPHIPRDDVYLEWTGAFLHSPREGYPEYEEYSLEAPLFVGEKFLSRLYALHLILFCFMKFTTVFFVKVGRDGIGMDQCIFFWKIQSLFGFLVLFIVRLFVSAAKSASLDLRWHLMCLAYESFILSLYAFL
;
A
#
# COMPACT_ATOMS: atom_id res chain seq x y z
N MET A 1 60.42 40.25 -15.52
CA MET A 1 59.81 39.06 -14.89
C MET A 1 59.47 39.21 -13.39
N VAL A 2 60.11 40.11 -12.64
CA VAL A 2 59.87 40.32 -11.19
C VAL A 2 58.59 41.12 -10.89
N ILE A 3 58.17 42.03 -11.78
CA ILE A 3 56.98 42.89 -11.60
C ILE A 3 55.66 42.09 -11.73
N ALA A 4 55.62 41.08 -12.61
CA ALA A 4 54.46 40.20 -12.77
C ALA A 4 54.21 39.29 -11.54
N ARG A 5 55.26 38.92 -10.79
CA ARG A 5 55.12 38.14 -9.56
C ARG A 5 54.59 38.96 -8.39
N ARG A 6 54.86 40.27 -8.33
CA ARG A 6 54.29 41.18 -7.31
C ARG A 6 52.79 41.38 -7.50
N LYS A 7 52.32 41.68 -8.73
CA LYS A 7 50.87 41.83 -9.01
C LYS A 7 50.04 40.57 -8.73
N LYS A 8 50.62 39.38 -8.97
CA LYS A 8 49.94 38.09 -8.69
C LYS A 8 49.83 37.78 -7.19
N LYS A 9 50.79 38.24 -6.38
CA LYS A 9 50.78 38.09 -4.92
C LYS A 9 49.80 39.07 -4.25
N GLU A 10 49.72 40.28 -4.78
CA GLU A 10 48.79 41.33 -4.31
C GLU A 10 47.31 40.99 -4.59
N ASN A 11 47.03 40.37 -5.74
CA ASN A 11 45.67 39.88 -6.06
C ASN A 11 45.25 38.63 -5.25
N ARG A 12 46.19 37.76 -4.85
CA ARG A 12 45.86 36.63 -3.94
C ARG A 12 45.50 37.13 -2.54
N ASN A 13 46.26 38.09 -2.02
CA ASN A 13 45.99 38.66 -0.69
C ASN A 13 44.64 39.40 -0.64
N LYS A 14 44.20 40.04 -1.73
CA LYS A 14 42.84 40.61 -1.83
C LYS A 14 41.74 39.56 -1.88
N CYS A 15 41.95 38.44 -2.58
CA CYS A 15 40.97 37.35 -2.63
C CYS A 15 40.80 36.66 -1.28
N ASP A 16 41.92 36.41 -0.57
CA ASP A 16 41.89 35.77 0.75
C ASP A 16 41.28 36.69 1.83
N ALA A 17 41.49 38.01 1.74
CA ALA A 17 40.83 38.99 2.60
C ALA A 17 39.31 39.05 2.40
N ILE A 18 38.83 38.95 1.15
CA ILE A 18 37.39 38.92 0.83
C ILE A 18 36.75 37.61 1.30
N VAL A 19 37.47 36.48 1.24
CA VAL A 19 37.00 35.18 1.76
C VAL A 19 37.00 35.15 3.31
N LEU A 20 37.94 35.84 3.95
CA LEU A 20 37.94 35.99 5.41
C LEU A 20 36.88 36.99 5.91
N GLU A 21 36.56 38.04 5.16
CA GLU A 21 35.43 38.93 5.47
C GLU A 21 34.07 38.25 5.22
N SER A 22 33.94 37.41 4.19
CA SER A 22 32.72 36.62 3.98
C SER A 22 32.53 35.55 5.07
N LYS A 23 33.63 34.94 5.55
CA LYS A 23 33.61 34.03 6.71
C LYS A 23 33.35 34.76 8.03
N LYS A 24 33.87 35.98 8.24
CA LYS A 24 33.56 36.81 9.43
C LYS A 24 32.11 37.31 9.42
N LYS A 25 31.53 37.61 8.26
CA LYS A 25 30.08 37.91 8.14
C LYS A 25 29.21 36.66 8.35
N SER A 26 29.70 35.47 8.03
CA SER A 26 28.99 34.20 8.26
C SER A 26 29.11 33.68 9.71
N TYR A 27 30.02 34.24 10.53
CA TYR A 27 30.19 33.93 11.95
C TYR A 27 29.82 35.10 12.87
N LYS A 28 28.99 36.04 12.41
CA LYS A 28 28.15 36.81 13.34
C LYS A 28 27.00 35.91 13.76
N VAL A 29 27.31 35.09 14.76
CA VAL A 29 26.37 34.44 15.65
C VAL A 29 25.24 35.42 15.95
N GLN A 30 24.06 35.06 15.44
CA GLN A 30 22.78 35.58 15.87
C GLN A 30 22.64 35.34 17.38
N THR A 31 23.15 36.25 18.19
CA THR A 31 22.74 36.38 19.58
C THR A 31 21.49 37.26 19.62
N ARG A 32 20.45 36.70 20.25
CA ARG A 32 19.06 37.20 20.37
C ARG A 32 18.14 36.87 19.20
N GLU A 33 17.91 35.57 19.00
CA GLU A 33 16.52 35.13 18.83
C GLU A 33 15.74 35.62 20.06
N LYS A 34 14.84 36.59 19.85
CA LYS A 34 13.73 36.79 20.78
C LYS A 34 12.93 35.50 20.74
N VAL A 35 13.16 34.61 21.71
CA VAL A 35 12.27 33.47 21.97
C VAL A 35 10.87 34.06 22.13
N PRO A 36 9.89 33.72 21.27
CA PRO A 36 8.53 34.18 21.47
C PRO A 36 8.06 33.62 22.81
N SER A 37 7.86 34.51 23.79
CA SER A 37 7.19 34.17 25.03
C SER A 37 5.78 33.72 24.69
N SER A 38 5.41 32.51 25.12
CA SER A 38 4.23 31.73 24.73
C SER A 38 4.38 30.93 23.43
N TYR A 39 5.08 29.79 23.52
CA TYR A 39 4.73 28.65 22.69
C TYR A 39 3.30 28.24 23.08
N ASP A 40 2.32 28.70 22.33
CA ASP A 40 0.94 28.22 22.43
C ASP A 40 0.93 26.74 21.99
N TYR A 41 1.08 25.82 22.94
CA TYR A 41 1.06 24.38 22.73
C TYR A 41 -0.18 23.95 21.93
N GLY A 42 -1.31 24.65 22.09
CA GLY A 42 -2.52 24.41 21.32
C GLY A 42 -2.37 24.76 19.83
N LYS A 43 -1.58 25.78 19.49
CA LYS A 43 -1.28 26.15 18.10
C LYS A 43 -0.28 25.20 17.45
N ALA A 44 0.75 24.76 18.18
CA ALA A 44 1.71 23.77 17.71
C ALA A 44 1.04 22.41 17.42
N ASN A 45 0.21 21.90 18.34
CA ASN A 45 -0.50 20.63 18.13
C ASN A 45 -1.45 20.68 16.92
N ARG A 46 -2.09 21.83 16.66
CA ARG A 46 -3.00 22.04 15.52
C ARG A 46 -2.30 22.11 14.16
N ILE A 47 -1.01 22.44 14.13
CA ILE A 47 -0.21 22.53 12.91
C ILE A 47 0.39 21.15 12.57
N HIS A 48 0.94 20.51 13.60
CA HIS A 48 1.65 19.26 13.44
C HIS A 48 0.65 18.12 13.25
N HIS A 49 -0.25 17.86 14.21
CA HIS A 49 -0.94 16.58 14.27
C HIS A 49 -2.22 16.48 13.44
N ILE A 50 -2.47 15.27 12.92
CA ILE A 50 -3.78 14.92 12.34
C ILE A 50 -4.84 15.08 13.44
N PRO A 51 -6.03 15.65 13.14
CA PRO A 51 -7.07 15.83 14.14
C PRO A 51 -7.43 14.49 14.81
N LEU A 52 -7.50 14.50 16.15
CA LEU A 52 -7.76 13.29 16.94
C LEU A 52 -9.01 12.51 16.49
N PRO A 53 -10.16 13.13 16.15
CA PRO A 53 -11.31 12.38 15.64
C PRO A 53 -11.00 11.57 14.38
N VAL A 54 -10.17 12.11 13.48
CA VAL A 54 -9.74 11.43 12.25
C VAL A 54 -8.83 10.25 12.58
N VAL A 55 -7.88 10.44 13.51
CA VAL A 55 -6.99 9.35 13.98
C VAL A 55 -7.79 8.21 14.59
N VAL A 56 -8.77 8.52 15.46
CA VAL A 56 -9.63 7.52 16.10
C VAL A 56 -10.45 6.75 15.07
N VAL A 57 -11.06 7.46 14.12
CA VAL A 57 -11.89 6.81 13.08
C VAL A 57 -11.05 5.93 12.15
N ILE A 58 -9.88 6.40 11.69
CA ILE A 58 -8.98 5.58 10.86
C ILE A 58 -8.50 4.35 11.64
N THR A 59 -8.08 4.54 12.89
CA THR A 59 -7.59 3.44 13.73
C THR A 59 -8.68 2.41 13.96
N PHE A 60 -9.93 2.83 14.20
CA PHE A 60 -11.04 1.90 14.36
C PHE A 60 -11.41 1.22 13.05
N CYS A 61 -11.67 1.98 11.98
CA CYS A 61 -12.18 1.44 10.71
C CYS A 61 -11.10 0.63 9.97
N SER A 62 -9.95 1.24 9.69
CA SER A 62 -8.85 0.54 9.02
C SER A 62 -8.16 -0.47 9.93
N GLY A 63 -8.12 -0.25 11.25
CA GLY A 63 -7.56 -1.23 12.18
C GLY A 63 -8.41 -2.49 12.24
N TYR A 64 -9.74 -2.35 12.25
CA TYR A 64 -10.64 -3.50 12.18
C TYR A 64 -10.43 -4.29 10.90
N MET A 65 -10.41 -3.63 9.74
CA MET A 65 -10.14 -4.30 8.46
C MET A 65 -8.74 -4.93 8.40
N PHE A 66 -7.74 -4.28 8.99
CA PHE A 66 -6.39 -4.82 9.12
C PHE A 66 -6.37 -6.11 9.94
N LEU A 67 -7.19 -6.23 10.99
CA LEU A 67 -7.29 -7.47 11.78
C LEU A 67 -7.89 -8.62 10.98
N PHE A 68 -8.90 -8.38 10.14
CA PHE A 68 -9.43 -9.40 9.22
C PHE A 68 -8.39 -9.86 8.20
N ALA A 69 -7.69 -8.89 7.61
CA ALA A 69 -6.61 -9.18 6.68
C ALA A 69 -5.45 -9.94 7.37
N PHE A 70 -5.10 -9.57 8.61
CA PHE A 70 -4.12 -10.27 9.43
C PHE A 70 -4.55 -11.72 9.70
N ARG A 71 -5.82 -11.95 10.05
CA ARG A 71 -6.38 -13.31 10.16
C ARG A 71 -6.25 -14.07 8.84
N ASP A 72 -6.50 -13.43 7.71
CA ASP A 72 -6.36 -14.12 6.41
C ASP A 72 -4.94 -14.57 6.12
N VAL A 73 -3.94 -13.78 6.51
CA VAL A 73 -2.52 -14.15 6.40
C VAL A 73 -2.10 -15.19 7.45
N PHE A 74 -2.32 -14.92 8.73
CA PHE A 74 -1.69 -15.65 9.83
C PHE A 74 -2.65 -16.52 10.64
N GLY A 75 -3.95 -16.27 10.51
CA GLY A 75 -4.97 -16.88 11.35
C GLY A 75 -5.07 -18.38 11.17
N THR A 76 -5.43 -19.02 12.28
CA THR A 76 -5.67 -20.46 12.43
C THR A 76 -7.17 -20.78 12.33
N GLY A 77 -7.91 -20.10 11.45
CA GLY A 77 -9.30 -20.46 11.15
C GLY A 77 -10.39 -20.08 12.11
N LYS A 78 -10.04 -19.51 13.26
CA LYS A 78 -11.03 -18.95 14.17
C LYS A 78 -11.63 -17.69 13.56
N ALA A 79 -12.96 -17.67 13.49
CA ALA A 79 -13.70 -16.47 13.18
C ALA A 79 -13.37 -15.36 14.20
N VAL A 80 -13.24 -14.13 13.71
CA VAL A 80 -12.93 -12.98 14.58
C VAL A 80 -14.15 -12.62 15.44
N ASN A 81 -15.35 -12.90 14.93
CA ASN A 81 -16.63 -12.71 15.59
C ASN A 81 -17.72 -13.55 14.90
N ASP A 82 -18.95 -13.50 15.41
CA ASP A 82 -20.06 -14.30 14.91
C ASP A 82 -20.51 -13.91 13.49
N LEU A 83 -20.34 -12.65 13.09
CA LEU A 83 -20.66 -12.17 11.73
C LEU A 83 -19.69 -12.72 10.68
N ASP A 84 -18.48 -13.08 11.10
CA ASP A 84 -17.44 -13.57 10.22
C ASP A 84 -17.69 -15.02 9.77
N ILE A 85 -18.41 -15.83 10.56
CA ILE A 85 -18.67 -17.24 10.24
C ILE A 85 -19.46 -17.40 8.92
N PRO A 86 -20.62 -16.73 8.71
CA PRO A 86 -21.33 -16.79 7.43
C PRO A 86 -20.50 -16.26 6.26
N MET A 87 -19.69 -15.22 6.48
CA MET A 87 -18.80 -14.67 5.45
C MET A 87 -17.72 -15.69 5.02
N GLN A 88 -17.13 -16.40 5.98
CA GLN A 88 -16.17 -17.47 5.67
C GLN A 88 -16.80 -18.62 4.89
N ARG A 89 -18.05 -19.00 5.22
CA ARG A 89 -18.81 -20.01 4.47
C ARG A 89 -19.14 -19.56 3.05
N PHE A 90 -19.58 -18.31 2.88
CA PHE A 90 -19.83 -17.73 1.57
C PHE A 90 -18.58 -17.82 0.68
N MET A 91 -17.42 -17.44 1.21
CA MET A 91 -16.13 -17.51 0.50
C MET A 91 -15.49 -18.91 0.51
N ASN A 92 -16.23 -19.95 0.89
CA ASN A 92 -15.78 -21.35 0.96
C ASN A 92 -14.43 -21.53 1.67
N SER A 93 -14.22 -20.78 2.74
CA SER A 93 -12.94 -20.72 3.43
C SER A 93 -12.90 -21.49 4.74
N ASP A 94 -14.05 -21.86 5.27
CA ASP A 94 -14.19 -22.74 6.43
C ASP A 94 -13.53 -24.11 6.20
N ILE A 95 -13.46 -24.56 4.94
CA ILE A 95 -12.77 -25.81 4.56
C ILE A 95 -11.29 -25.86 4.98
N PHE A 96 -10.63 -24.69 5.09
CA PHE A 96 -9.22 -24.58 5.49
C PHE A 96 -9.03 -24.69 7.01
N PHE A 97 -10.14 -24.71 7.75
CA PHE A 97 -10.20 -24.54 9.19
C PHE A 97 -10.98 -25.64 9.92
N ASP A 98 -11.73 -26.46 9.17
CA ASP A 98 -12.19 -27.77 9.63
C ASP A 98 -10.96 -28.63 9.94
N ASP A 99 -10.97 -29.45 11.00
CA ASP A 99 -9.85 -30.29 11.52
C ASP A 99 -9.94 -31.78 11.10
N SER A 100 -10.97 -32.18 10.33
CA SER A 100 -11.31 -33.60 10.06
C SER A 100 -10.49 -34.35 9.01
N LEU A 101 -9.51 -33.72 8.35
CA LEU A 101 -8.63 -34.34 7.35
C LEU A 101 -7.17 -34.18 7.81
N ASP A 102 -6.26 -35.09 7.52
CA ASP A 102 -4.91 -35.08 8.14
C ASP A 102 -4.09 -33.78 7.90
N TRP A 103 -4.33 -33.07 6.80
CA TRP A 103 -3.73 -31.76 6.50
C TRP A 103 -4.34 -30.59 7.30
N ARG A 104 -5.50 -30.85 7.93
CA ARG A 104 -6.31 -29.89 8.67
C ARG A 104 -5.92 -29.69 10.12
N SER A 105 -5.14 -30.60 10.72
CA SER A 105 -4.52 -30.45 12.06
C SER A 105 -3.69 -29.16 12.25
N LYS A 106 -3.54 -28.37 11.19
CA LYS A 106 -2.77 -27.14 11.07
C LYS A 106 -3.66 -25.88 11.04
N GLN A 107 -4.98 -26.02 11.18
CA GLN A 107 -5.98 -24.95 11.34
C GLN A 107 -5.88 -23.79 10.32
N GLY A 108 -5.40 -24.00 9.09
CA GLY A 108 -5.29 -22.94 8.08
C GLY A 108 -4.23 -21.85 8.36
N GLY A 109 -3.29 -22.11 9.28
CA GLY A 109 -2.10 -21.28 9.48
C GLY A 109 -1.09 -21.42 8.33
N LEU A 110 0.07 -20.75 8.43
CA LEU A 110 1.12 -20.90 7.41
C LEU A 110 1.69 -22.32 7.32
N SER A 111 1.57 -23.13 8.38
CA SER A 111 1.94 -24.55 8.40
C SER A 111 1.03 -25.42 7.52
N THR A 112 -0.19 -24.96 7.20
CA THR A 112 -1.12 -25.66 6.29
C THR A 112 -0.64 -25.67 4.85
N ILE A 113 0.30 -24.78 4.48
CA ILE A 113 0.89 -24.75 3.15
C ILE A 113 1.69 -26.04 2.95
N ASP A 114 1.18 -26.89 2.06
CA ASP A 114 1.82 -28.16 1.69
C ASP A 114 2.46 -28.04 0.31
N SER A 115 3.54 -28.79 0.10
CA SER A 115 4.16 -28.97 -1.20
C SER A 115 3.32 -29.82 -2.17
N ILE A 116 2.36 -30.59 -1.65
CA ILE A 116 1.45 -31.42 -2.44
C ILE A 116 0.10 -30.72 -2.56
N THR A 117 -0.31 -30.39 -3.79
CA THR A 117 -1.61 -29.78 -4.09
C THR A 117 -2.60 -30.86 -4.54
N THR A 118 -3.79 -30.90 -3.93
CA THR A 118 -4.89 -31.79 -4.32
C THR A 118 -6.21 -31.03 -4.33
N ASP A 119 -7.21 -31.51 -5.06
CA ASP A 119 -8.55 -30.90 -5.06
C ASP A 119 -9.15 -30.88 -3.64
N ALA A 120 -8.77 -31.86 -2.82
CA ALA A 120 -9.21 -31.96 -1.43
C ALA A 120 -8.64 -30.86 -0.53
N ASN A 121 -7.41 -30.38 -0.77
CA ASN A 121 -6.76 -29.39 0.08
C ASN A 121 -6.86 -27.94 -0.44
N LYS A 122 -7.39 -27.74 -1.66
CA LYS A 122 -7.70 -26.44 -2.29
C LYS A 122 -6.60 -25.38 -2.09
N MET A 123 -5.33 -25.74 -2.28
CA MET A 123 -4.19 -24.86 -1.98
C MET A 123 -4.23 -23.50 -2.69
N GLY A 124 -4.88 -23.38 -3.83
CA GLY A 124 -5.04 -22.11 -4.54
C GLY A 124 -6.05 -21.19 -3.88
N GLY A 125 -7.14 -21.70 -3.29
CA GLY A 125 -8.04 -20.89 -2.46
C GLY A 125 -7.34 -20.38 -1.21
N LEU A 126 -6.52 -21.23 -0.58
CA LEU A 126 -5.66 -20.84 0.53
C LEU A 126 -4.62 -19.80 0.08
N PHE A 127 -4.01 -19.98 -1.09
CA PHE A 127 -3.08 -19.02 -1.68
C PHE A 127 -3.73 -17.64 -1.89
N LEU A 128 -4.89 -17.59 -2.56
CA LEU A 128 -5.62 -16.34 -2.79
C LEU A 128 -5.95 -15.65 -1.46
N ARG A 129 -6.38 -16.41 -0.46
CA ARG A 129 -6.69 -15.86 0.86
C ARG A 129 -5.45 -15.30 1.56
N LYS A 130 -4.33 -16.03 1.56
CA LYS A 130 -3.09 -15.61 2.25
C LYS A 130 -2.45 -14.41 1.55
N VAL A 131 -2.36 -14.43 0.23
CA VAL A 131 -1.78 -13.32 -0.56
C VAL A 131 -2.73 -12.13 -0.56
N GLY A 132 -4.05 -12.36 -0.67
CA GLY A 132 -5.09 -11.36 -0.57
C GLY A 132 -5.11 -10.68 0.79
N GLY A 133 -5.00 -11.44 1.87
CA GLY A 133 -4.80 -10.92 3.21
C GLY A 133 -3.56 -10.03 3.30
N ALA A 134 -2.43 -10.45 2.73
CA ALA A 134 -1.20 -9.65 2.77
C ALA A 134 -1.33 -8.33 1.99
N ALA A 135 -1.99 -8.36 0.82
CA ALA A 135 -2.30 -7.17 0.03
C ALA A 135 -3.28 -6.24 0.76
N ALA A 136 -4.33 -6.79 1.38
CA ALA A 136 -5.28 -6.03 2.17
C ALA A 136 -4.62 -5.39 3.41
N MET A 137 -3.75 -6.12 4.11
CA MET A 137 -2.92 -5.58 5.18
C MET A 137 -2.07 -4.42 4.68
N ALA A 138 -1.49 -4.51 3.47
CA ALA A 138 -0.71 -3.43 2.87
C ALA A 138 -1.55 -2.15 2.67
N VAL A 139 -2.75 -2.29 2.11
CA VAL A 139 -3.70 -1.18 1.88
C VAL A 139 -4.09 -0.54 3.22
N HIS A 140 -4.48 -1.34 4.21
CA HIS A 140 -4.91 -0.82 5.51
C HIS A 140 -3.75 -0.30 6.36
N ALA A 141 -2.55 -0.85 6.25
CA ALA A 141 -1.36 -0.31 6.90
C ALA A 141 -0.92 1.02 6.29
N HIS A 142 -1.06 1.19 4.97
CA HIS A 142 -0.88 2.50 4.35
C HIS A 142 -1.82 3.52 4.98
N LYS A 143 -3.06 3.10 5.31
CA LYS A 143 -4.07 3.93 5.97
C LYS A 143 -3.75 4.25 7.44
N LEU A 144 -3.35 3.24 8.19
CA LEU A 144 -3.02 3.35 9.61
C LEU A 144 -1.72 4.10 9.86
N GLY A 145 -0.74 3.96 8.96
CA GLY A 145 0.60 4.51 9.11
C GLY A 145 0.62 5.97 9.55
N PRO A 146 0.06 6.90 8.76
CA PRO A 146 -0.01 8.33 9.12
C PRO A 146 -0.76 8.62 10.42
N ALA A 147 -1.77 7.81 10.75
CA ALA A 147 -2.58 8.00 11.96
C ALA A 147 -1.82 7.57 13.23
N LEU A 148 -1.01 6.50 13.14
CA LEU A 148 -0.29 5.92 14.27
C LEU A 148 1.14 6.44 14.40
N PHE A 149 1.80 6.70 13.28
CA PHE A 149 3.20 7.07 13.21
C PHE A 149 3.34 8.38 12.47
N GLN A 150 3.45 9.47 13.22
CA GLN A 150 3.64 10.77 12.62
C GLN A 150 5.11 11.21 12.71
N PRO A 151 5.83 11.34 11.58
CA PRO A 151 7.18 11.88 11.59
C PRO A 151 7.18 13.33 12.04
N SER A 152 8.21 13.73 12.78
CA SER A 152 8.38 15.11 13.25
C SER A 152 8.49 16.14 12.10
N SER A 153 8.94 15.71 10.92
CA SER A 153 9.03 16.54 9.71
C SER A 153 7.73 16.65 8.92
N LEU A 154 6.69 15.85 9.22
CA LEU A 154 5.41 15.89 8.52
C LEU A 154 4.33 16.59 9.34
N HIS A 155 3.59 17.47 8.67
CA HIS A 155 2.62 18.36 9.32
C HIS A 155 1.27 18.31 8.60
N TRP A 156 0.22 18.10 9.40
CA TRP A 156 -1.16 18.08 8.94
C TRP A 156 -1.56 19.36 8.23
N ALA A 157 -1.30 20.52 8.84
CA ALA A 157 -1.75 21.80 8.32
C ALA A 157 -1.18 22.14 6.94
N TYR A 158 -0.01 21.61 6.56
CA TYR A 158 0.68 22.00 5.31
C TYR A 158 0.28 21.22 4.06
N GLY A 159 -0.48 20.14 4.18
CA GLY A 159 -0.76 19.32 2.99
C GLY A 159 -0.22 17.92 3.08
N HIS A 160 0.59 17.61 4.10
CA HIS A 160 1.52 16.50 3.95
C HIS A 160 0.83 15.12 3.91
N PHE A 161 -0.44 15.06 4.32
CA PHE A 161 -1.25 13.84 4.32
C PHE A 161 -2.43 13.90 3.34
N ASP A 162 -2.58 14.98 2.55
CA ASP A 162 -3.79 15.17 1.73
C ASP A 162 -3.90 14.12 0.63
N ILE A 163 -2.80 13.86 -0.07
CA ILE A 163 -2.77 12.84 -1.11
C ILE A 163 -3.06 11.44 -0.54
N PHE A 164 -2.59 11.21 0.68
CA PHE A 164 -2.81 9.98 1.40
C PHE A 164 -4.30 9.81 1.75
N PHE A 165 -4.96 10.85 2.28
CA PHE A 165 -6.39 10.85 2.54
C PHE A 165 -7.21 10.64 1.27
N ILE A 166 -6.83 11.31 0.16
CA ILE A 166 -7.48 11.13 -1.13
C ILE A 166 -7.35 9.67 -1.60
N SER A 167 -6.15 9.09 -1.54
CA SER A 167 -5.95 7.69 -1.94
C SER A 167 -6.71 6.71 -1.05
N SER A 168 -6.86 7.02 0.24
CA SER A 168 -7.64 6.21 1.19
C SER A 168 -9.14 6.27 0.91
N ILE A 169 -9.66 7.45 0.57
CA ILE A 169 -11.05 7.63 0.13
C ILE A 169 -11.32 6.80 -1.14
N LEU A 170 -10.42 6.88 -2.13
CA LEU A 170 -10.58 6.10 -3.37
C LEU A 170 -10.54 4.60 -3.12
N ALA A 171 -9.63 4.13 -2.27
CA ALA A 171 -9.57 2.72 -1.85
C ALA A 171 -10.86 2.28 -1.17
N ASN A 172 -11.39 3.09 -0.24
CA ASN A 172 -12.64 2.76 0.45
C ASN A 172 -13.82 2.67 -0.49
N ILE A 173 -13.97 3.64 -1.40
CA ILE A 173 -15.03 3.65 -2.40
C ILE A 173 -14.94 2.41 -3.28
N ALA A 174 -13.75 2.06 -3.77
CA ALA A 174 -13.57 0.91 -4.63
C ALA A 174 -13.90 -0.42 -3.92
N ILE A 175 -13.45 -0.60 -2.68
CA ILE A 175 -13.78 -1.80 -1.88
C ILE A 175 -15.28 -1.83 -1.59
N PHE A 176 -15.86 -0.70 -1.18
CA PHE A 176 -17.30 -0.58 -0.93
C PHE A 176 -18.11 -0.97 -2.17
N THR A 177 -17.77 -0.45 -3.35
CA THR A 177 -18.46 -0.78 -4.60
C THR A 177 -18.43 -2.28 -4.89
N LEU A 178 -17.30 -2.96 -4.64
CA LEU A 178 -17.22 -4.41 -4.83
C LEU A 178 -18.12 -5.18 -3.85
N TYR A 179 -18.17 -4.77 -2.58
CA TYR A 179 -19.10 -5.37 -1.60
C TYR A 179 -20.56 -5.14 -1.98
N GLN A 180 -20.90 -3.94 -2.46
CA GLN A 180 -22.27 -3.63 -2.89
C GLN A 180 -22.67 -4.40 -4.16
N HIS A 181 -21.74 -4.60 -5.09
CA HIS A 181 -21.99 -5.37 -6.30
C HIS A 181 -22.39 -6.83 -6.00
N HIS A 182 -21.78 -7.44 -4.98
CA HIS A 182 -22.05 -8.82 -4.55
C HIS A 182 -22.98 -8.91 -3.32
N PHE A 183 -23.67 -7.84 -2.96
CA PHE A 183 -24.45 -7.79 -1.72
C PHE A 183 -25.60 -8.81 -1.70
N ASN A 184 -26.35 -8.93 -2.80
CA ASN A 184 -27.47 -9.86 -2.89
C ASN A 184 -27.01 -11.32 -2.76
N ASP A 185 -25.85 -11.66 -3.35
CA ASP A 185 -25.26 -13.00 -3.23
C ASP A 185 -24.88 -13.28 -1.77
N MET A 186 -24.23 -12.31 -1.11
CA MET A 186 -23.88 -12.41 0.31
C MET A 186 -25.12 -12.49 1.21
N GLU A 187 -26.18 -11.75 0.90
CA GLU A 187 -27.44 -11.80 1.65
C GLU A 187 -28.11 -13.17 1.52
N SER A 188 -28.17 -13.73 0.30
CA SER A 188 -28.71 -15.07 0.06
C SER A 188 -27.94 -16.17 0.82
N ALA A 189 -26.64 -15.95 1.05
CA ALA A 189 -25.77 -16.85 1.81
C ALA A 189 -25.74 -16.55 3.33
N GLY A 190 -26.52 -15.58 3.82
CA GLY A 190 -26.55 -15.18 5.24
C GLY A 190 -25.32 -14.38 5.71
N ALA A 191 -24.49 -13.89 4.79
CA ALA A 191 -23.29 -13.09 5.04
C ALA A 191 -23.52 -11.57 5.01
N SER A 192 -24.78 -11.11 4.88
CA SER A 192 -25.14 -9.69 4.82
C SER A 192 -24.69 -8.89 6.05
N GLY A 193 -24.71 -9.48 7.25
CA GLY A 193 -24.29 -8.82 8.48
C GLY A 193 -22.85 -8.31 8.42
N MET A 194 -21.92 -9.14 7.95
CA MET A 194 -20.52 -8.76 7.79
C MET A 194 -20.31 -7.81 6.62
N ALA A 195 -21.00 -8.02 5.49
CA ALA A 195 -20.94 -7.13 4.34
C ALA A 195 -21.39 -5.70 4.70
N ASN A 196 -22.47 -5.58 5.49
CA ASN A 196 -22.97 -4.31 6.01
C ASN A 196 -21.98 -3.66 6.97
N LEU A 197 -21.41 -4.42 7.91
CA LEU A 197 -20.41 -3.89 8.84
C LEU A 197 -19.20 -3.31 8.09
N ILE A 198 -18.63 -4.07 7.15
CA ILE A 198 -17.52 -3.61 6.32
C ILE A 198 -17.91 -2.33 5.56
N SER A 199 -19.08 -2.33 4.94
CA SER A 199 -19.58 -1.17 4.18
C SER A 199 -19.72 0.07 5.05
N VAL A 200 -20.27 -0.06 6.27
CA VAL A 200 -20.42 1.05 7.23
C VAL A 200 -19.05 1.57 7.67
N LEU A 201 -18.07 0.70 7.96
CA LEU A 201 -16.72 1.12 8.33
C LEU A 201 -16.04 1.90 7.20
N LEU A 202 -16.15 1.43 5.96
CA LEU A 202 -15.58 2.10 4.78
C LEU A 202 -16.23 3.47 4.52
N LEU A 203 -17.55 3.56 4.61
CA LEU A 203 -18.28 4.82 4.43
C LEU A 203 -18.01 5.81 5.57
N THR A 204 -17.98 5.34 6.81
CA THR A 204 -17.68 6.17 7.99
C THR A 204 -16.29 6.79 7.86
N GLU A 205 -15.27 5.97 7.58
CA GLU A 205 -13.93 6.49 7.41
C GLU A 205 -13.84 7.46 6.22
N THR A 206 -14.49 7.14 5.09
CA THR A 206 -14.56 8.02 3.92
C THR A 206 -15.15 9.39 4.26
N PHE A 207 -16.26 9.41 4.98
CA PHE A 207 -16.92 10.64 5.42
C PHE A 207 -15.99 11.49 6.29
N PHE A 208 -15.33 10.90 7.29
CA PHE A 208 -14.41 11.63 8.15
C PHE A 208 -13.18 12.16 7.41
N LEU A 209 -12.63 11.40 6.46
CA LEU A 209 -11.52 11.85 5.61
C LEU A 209 -11.92 13.03 4.72
N ILE A 210 -13.12 12.98 4.10
CA ILE A 210 -13.66 14.09 3.30
C ILE A 210 -13.85 15.33 4.19
N CYS A 211 -14.45 15.16 5.37
CA CYS A 211 -14.62 16.24 6.34
C CYS A 211 -13.27 16.84 6.78
N ALA A 212 -12.24 16.01 6.99
CA ALA A 212 -10.90 16.47 7.35
C ALA A 212 -10.26 17.33 6.24
N LEU A 213 -10.35 16.88 4.98
CA LEU A 213 -9.87 17.62 3.81
C LEU A 213 -10.65 18.94 3.63
N GLY A 214 -11.97 18.91 3.79
CA GLY A 214 -12.84 20.08 3.70
C GLY A 214 -12.57 21.11 4.80
N TYR A 215 -12.47 20.65 6.06
CA TYR A 215 -12.14 21.50 7.21
C TYR A 215 -10.82 22.25 7.00
N LYS A 216 -9.82 21.53 6.50
CA LYS A 216 -8.51 22.10 6.21
C LYS A 216 -8.55 23.13 5.08
N LYS A 217 -9.23 22.84 3.96
CA LYS A 217 -9.37 23.78 2.84
C LYS A 217 -9.98 25.12 3.28
N ASN A 218 -10.86 25.09 4.27
CA ASN A 218 -11.52 26.28 4.80
C ASN A 218 -10.67 27.07 5.80
N ARG A 219 -9.55 26.51 6.31
CA ARG A 219 -8.59 27.26 7.14
C ARG A 219 -7.64 28.06 6.25
N LYS A 220 -7.82 29.39 6.24
CA LYS A 220 -6.90 30.37 5.63
C LYS A 220 -5.66 30.67 6.48
N ASP A 221 -5.33 29.83 7.46
CA ASP A 221 -4.16 30.03 8.32
C ASP A 221 -2.88 29.75 7.53
N THR A 222 -2.40 30.78 6.86
CA THR A 222 -1.11 30.82 6.17
C THR A 222 0.00 30.87 7.20
N VAL A 223 0.30 29.72 7.82
CA VAL A 223 1.56 29.57 8.52
C VAL A 223 2.66 29.50 7.46
N LYS A 224 3.24 30.65 7.12
CA LYS A 224 4.40 30.73 6.23
C LYS A 224 5.62 30.25 6.98
N VAL A 225 5.91 28.95 6.94
CA VAL A 225 7.22 28.46 7.35
C VAL A 225 8.19 28.76 6.22
N GLU A 226 9.21 29.57 6.52
CA GLU A 226 10.36 29.72 5.64
C GLU A 226 11.14 28.40 5.60
N VAL A 227 10.76 27.51 4.69
CA VAL A 227 11.56 26.33 4.42
C VAL A 227 12.77 26.76 3.59
N LYS A 228 13.96 26.63 4.16
CA LYS A 228 15.23 26.86 3.46
C LYS A 228 15.28 25.97 2.20
N LYS A 229 15.05 26.58 1.03
CA LYS A 229 15.27 25.95 -0.28
C LYS A 229 16.72 25.46 -0.36
N LYS A 230 16.95 24.15 -0.24
CA LYS A 230 18.21 23.54 -0.67
C LYS A 230 18.22 23.55 -2.21
N THR A 231 18.96 24.50 -2.79
CA THR A 231 18.99 24.83 -4.23
C THR A 231 19.92 23.95 -5.08
N ALA A 232 20.54 22.91 -4.52
CA ALA A 232 21.29 21.93 -5.30
C ALA A 232 20.43 20.69 -5.55
N LYS A 233 20.57 20.05 -6.73
CA LYS A 233 20.09 18.68 -6.95
C LYS A 233 20.80 17.78 -5.94
N SER A 234 20.19 17.59 -4.77
CA SER A 234 20.71 16.72 -3.74
C SER A 234 20.73 15.29 -4.28
N SER A 235 21.72 14.48 -3.91
CA SER A 235 21.76 13.04 -4.16
C SER A 235 20.45 12.34 -3.82
N SER A 236 19.71 12.85 -2.82
CA SER A 236 18.36 12.39 -2.45
C SER A 236 17.33 12.53 -3.58
N GLN A 237 17.45 13.54 -4.45
CA GLN A 237 16.54 13.74 -5.59
C GLN A 237 16.80 12.74 -6.73
N ILE A 238 18.05 12.29 -6.91
CA ILE A 238 18.41 11.29 -7.93
C ILE A 238 17.93 9.91 -7.47
N VAL A 239 18.22 9.59 -6.22
CA VAL A 239 17.73 8.40 -5.50
C VAL A 239 16.22 8.28 -5.57
N SER A 240 15.51 9.39 -5.28
CA SER A 240 14.05 9.45 -5.37
C SER A 240 13.52 9.15 -6.77
N ARG A 241 14.22 9.58 -7.82
CA ARG A 241 13.82 9.32 -9.22
C ARG A 241 14.02 7.87 -9.63
N ILE A 242 15.06 7.19 -9.14
CA ILE A 242 15.29 5.77 -9.43
C ILE A 242 14.19 4.95 -8.75
N ALA A 243 13.99 5.17 -7.45
CA ALA A 243 12.90 4.54 -6.70
C ALA A 243 11.55 4.77 -7.37
N GLY A 244 11.24 6.03 -7.70
CA GLY A 244 9.98 6.40 -8.34
C GLY A 244 9.78 5.74 -9.70
N ARG A 245 10.81 5.68 -10.55
CA ARG A 245 10.73 5.00 -11.86
C ARG A 245 10.50 3.51 -11.72
N THR A 246 11.25 2.85 -10.83
CA THR A 246 11.10 1.41 -10.60
C THR A 246 9.69 1.10 -10.09
N VAL A 247 9.24 1.83 -9.07
CA VAL A 247 7.90 1.66 -8.50
C VAL A 247 6.84 1.90 -9.57
N ALA A 248 6.96 2.98 -10.36
CA ALA A 248 6.00 3.26 -11.42
C ALA A 248 5.94 2.12 -12.45
N LEU A 249 7.07 1.62 -12.93
CA LEU A 249 7.11 0.53 -13.93
C LEU A 249 6.53 -0.76 -13.36
N VAL A 250 7.00 -1.18 -12.19
CA VAL A 250 6.59 -2.44 -11.57
C VAL A 250 5.12 -2.40 -11.17
N SER A 251 4.68 -1.35 -10.46
CA SER A 251 3.28 -1.19 -10.09
C SER A 251 2.37 -1.10 -11.33
N THR A 252 2.84 -0.54 -12.46
CA THR A 252 2.06 -0.52 -13.71
C THR A 252 1.85 -1.93 -14.24
N LEU A 253 2.90 -2.74 -14.30
CA LEU A 253 2.81 -4.12 -14.79
C LEU A 253 1.87 -4.96 -13.92
N VAL A 254 2.01 -4.86 -12.59
CA VAL A 254 1.12 -5.56 -11.66
C VAL A 254 -0.33 -5.07 -11.80
N CYS A 255 -0.55 -3.76 -11.93
CA CYS A 255 -1.89 -3.20 -12.17
C CYS A 255 -2.51 -3.66 -13.48
N ILE A 256 -1.74 -3.77 -14.57
CA ILE A 256 -2.27 -4.24 -15.85
C ILE A 256 -2.75 -5.68 -15.73
N ILE A 257 -1.96 -6.55 -15.09
CA ILE A 257 -2.32 -7.97 -14.95
C ILE A 257 -3.51 -8.13 -14.00
N ALA A 258 -3.45 -7.54 -12.81
CA ALA A 258 -4.56 -7.60 -11.86
C ALA A 258 -5.83 -6.91 -12.40
N GLY A 259 -5.69 -5.83 -13.18
CA GLY A 259 -6.80 -5.14 -13.82
C GLY A 259 -7.44 -5.96 -14.93
N ARG A 260 -6.64 -6.66 -15.75
CA ARG A 260 -7.14 -7.66 -16.71
C ARG A 260 -7.97 -8.71 -15.98
N ASP A 261 -7.43 -9.29 -14.93
CA ASP A 261 -8.11 -10.35 -14.19
C ASP A 261 -9.40 -9.88 -13.51
N MET A 262 -9.46 -8.61 -13.08
CA MET A 262 -10.63 -8.01 -12.45
C MET A 262 -11.73 -7.61 -13.44
N PHE A 263 -11.38 -7.00 -14.59
CA PHE A 263 -12.35 -6.38 -15.50
C PHE A 263 -12.56 -7.14 -16.81
N LEU A 264 -11.58 -7.93 -17.25
CA LEU A 264 -11.57 -8.65 -18.52
C LEU A 264 -11.14 -10.10 -18.29
N PRO A 265 -11.88 -10.86 -17.47
CA PRO A 265 -11.52 -12.21 -17.11
C PRO A 265 -11.34 -13.09 -18.37
N GLY A 266 -10.21 -13.77 -18.51
CA GLY A 266 -9.95 -14.69 -19.64
C GLY A 266 -9.51 -14.00 -20.94
N HIS A 267 -9.47 -12.67 -20.98
CA HIS A 267 -8.98 -11.92 -22.14
C HIS A 267 -7.46 -12.02 -22.28
N VAL A 268 -6.98 -12.33 -23.48
CA VAL A 268 -5.54 -12.49 -23.77
C VAL A 268 -4.96 -11.16 -24.23
N ILE A 269 -4.00 -10.61 -23.48
CA ILE A 269 -3.22 -9.45 -23.91
C ILE A 269 -2.02 -9.97 -24.72
N PRO A 270 -1.97 -9.74 -26.06
CA PRO A 270 -0.80 -10.11 -26.84
C PRO A 270 0.41 -9.35 -26.27
N HIS A 271 1.53 -10.04 -26.04
CA HIS A 271 2.80 -9.52 -25.48
C HIS A 271 3.00 -9.58 -23.97
N ILE A 272 1.96 -9.82 -23.16
CA ILE A 272 2.18 -10.19 -21.76
C ILE A 272 2.34 -11.71 -21.73
N PRO A 273 3.45 -12.26 -21.22
CA PRO A 273 3.57 -13.70 -21.05
C PRO A 273 2.34 -14.19 -20.30
N ARG A 274 1.70 -15.22 -20.85
CA ARG A 274 0.61 -15.93 -20.20
C ARG A 274 1.19 -17.26 -19.77
N ASP A 275 0.79 -17.72 -18.61
CA ASP A 275 0.76 -19.14 -18.39
C ASP A 275 -0.69 -19.62 -18.38
N ASP A 276 -0.94 -20.61 -19.24
CA ASP A 276 -2.14 -21.44 -19.22
C ASP A 276 -2.13 -22.38 -18.00
N VAL A 277 -1.27 -22.15 -17.00
CA VAL A 277 -1.40 -22.80 -15.71
C VAL A 277 -2.51 -22.07 -14.98
N TYR A 278 -3.72 -22.54 -15.23
CA TYR A 278 -4.81 -22.39 -14.32
C TYR A 278 -4.28 -22.72 -12.91
N LEU A 279 -4.82 -22.05 -11.90
CA LEU A 279 -4.93 -22.70 -10.59
C LEU A 279 -5.98 -23.86 -10.70
N GLU A 280 -5.83 -24.72 -11.73
CA GLU A 280 -6.72 -25.76 -12.30
C GLU A 280 -7.22 -26.74 -11.25
N TRP A 281 -6.55 -26.77 -10.09
CA TRP A 281 -6.65 -27.81 -9.09
C TRP A 281 -7.29 -27.32 -7.78
N THR A 282 -7.85 -26.09 -7.74
CA THR A 282 -8.04 -25.40 -6.45
C THR A 282 -9.26 -24.48 -6.27
N GLY A 283 -10.17 -24.38 -7.25
CA GLY A 283 -11.42 -23.59 -7.14
C GLY A 283 -11.24 -22.08 -7.01
N ALA A 284 -10.02 -21.56 -7.23
CA ALA A 284 -9.64 -20.20 -6.90
C ALA A 284 -9.12 -19.48 -8.15
N PHE A 285 -10.00 -18.74 -8.82
CA PHE A 285 -9.73 -18.22 -10.16
C PHE A 285 -9.09 -16.84 -10.12
N LEU A 286 -7.76 -16.78 -10.13
CA LEU A 286 -7.08 -15.52 -10.47
C LEU A 286 -7.16 -15.24 -11.97
N HIS A 287 -7.12 -16.30 -12.77
CA HIS A 287 -7.29 -16.26 -14.22
C HIS A 287 -8.54 -17.06 -14.57
N SER A 288 -9.40 -16.48 -15.40
CA SER A 288 -10.52 -17.20 -15.98
C SER A 288 -10.01 -18.07 -17.14
N PRO A 289 -10.55 -19.28 -17.33
CA PRO A 289 -10.37 -20.04 -18.56
C PRO A 289 -10.74 -19.17 -19.78
N ARG A 290 -10.26 -19.54 -20.96
CA ARG A 290 -10.63 -18.85 -22.20
C ARG A 290 -11.96 -19.37 -22.72
N GLU A 291 -12.77 -18.50 -23.32
CA GLU A 291 -13.97 -18.92 -24.06
C GLU A 291 -13.64 -20.02 -25.09
N GLY A 292 -14.49 -21.06 -25.13
CA GLY A 292 -14.33 -22.21 -26.03
C GLY A 292 -13.59 -23.41 -25.43
N TYR A 293 -13.08 -23.30 -24.19
CA TYR A 293 -12.55 -24.43 -23.44
C TYR A 293 -13.65 -25.05 -22.55
N PRO A 294 -13.69 -26.38 -22.35
CA PRO A 294 -14.71 -27.04 -21.52
C PRO A 294 -14.79 -26.47 -20.09
N GLU A 295 -13.65 -26.09 -19.54
CA GLU A 295 -13.52 -25.53 -18.19
C GLU A 295 -14.14 -24.13 -18.09
N TYR A 296 -14.36 -23.43 -19.19
CA TYR A 296 -14.94 -22.07 -19.18
C TYR A 296 -16.36 -22.06 -18.61
N GLU A 297 -17.18 -23.03 -18.97
CA GLU A 297 -18.59 -23.07 -18.56
C GLU A 297 -18.73 -23.34 -17.05
N GLU A 298 -17.81 -24.11 -16.49
CA GLU A 298 -17.85 -24.53 -15.08
C GLU A 298 -17.08 -23.57 -14.16
N TYR A 299 -15.92 -23.10 -14.62
CA TYR A 299 -14.90 -22.47 -13.79
C TYR A 299 -14.57 -21.02 -14.17
N SER A 300 -15.21 -20.44 -15.19
CA SER A 300 -14.98 -19.02 -15.50
C SER A 300 -15.40 -18.09 -14.37
N LEU A 301 -14.76 -16.93 -14.28
CA LEU A 301 -15.17 -15.84 -13.38
C LEU A 301 -16.58 -15.31 -13.69
N GLU A 302 -17.16 -15.70 -14.83
CA GLU A 302 -18.50 -15.32 -15.28
C GLU A 302 -19.54 -16.44 -15.08
N ALA A 303 -19.11 -17.68 -14.81
CA ALA A 303 -20.03 -18.78 -14.57
C ALA A 303 -20.92 -18.54 -13.32
N PRO A 304 -22.12 -19.15 -13.22
CA PRO A 304 -23.00 -18.96 -12.07
C PRO A 304 -22.55 -19.68 -10.80
N LEU A 305 -21.61 -20.64 -10.89
CA LEU A 305 -21.10 -21.40 -9.76
C LEU A 305 -20.02 -20.63 -8.98
N PHE A 306 -19.75 -21.02 -7.72
CA PHE A 306 -18.59 -20.53 -6.94
C PHE A 306 -18.53 -19.01 -6.71
N VAL A 307 -19.68 -18.33 -6.61
CA VAL A 307 -19.77 -16.86 -6.50
C VAL A 307 -18.89 -16.28 -5.38
N GLY A 308 -18.82 -16.93 -4.22
CA GLY A 308 -17.98 -16.44 -3.12
C GLY A 308 -16.47 -16.61 -3.32
N GLU A 309 -16.02 -17.67 -3.99
CA GLU A 309 -14.60 -17.84 -4.36
C GLU A 309 -14.20 -16.79 -5.43
N LYS A 310 -15.12 -16.47 -6.35
CA LYS A 310 -14.96 -15.41 -7.36
C LYS A 310 -14.91 -14.03 -6.72
N PHE A 311 -15.80 -13.76 -5.76
CA PHE A 311 -15.77 -12.55 -4.96
C PHE A 311 -14.42 -12.40 -4.25
N LEU A 312 -13.92 -13.45 -3.59
CA LEU A 312 -12.63 -13.45 -2.90
C LEU A 312 -11.47 -13.15 -3.86
N SER A 313 -11.47 -13.76 -5.05
CA SER A 313 -10.45 -13.51 -6.08
C SER A 313 -10.46 -12.06 -6.57
N ARG A 314 -11.64 -11.53 -6.92
CA ARG A 314 -11.80 -10.13 -7.34
C ARG A 314 -11.43 -9.15 -6.22
N LEU A 315 -11.77 -9.48 -4.98
CA LEU A 315 -11.41 -8.69 -3.80
C LEU A 315 -9.90 -8.64 -3.62
N TYR A 316 -9.19 -9.76 -3.83
CA TYR A 316 -7.73 -9.77 -3.82
C TYR A 316 -7.15 -8.91 -4.95
N ALA A 317 -7.59 -9.13 -6.20
CA ALA A 317 -7.11 -8.36 -7.35
C ALA A 317 -7.28 -6.85 -7.09
N LEU A 318 -8.42 -6.45 -6.55
CA LEU A 318 -8.69 -5.08 -6.14
C LEU A 318 -7.69 -4.57 -5.07
N HIS A 319 -7.43 -5.32 -4.00
CA HIS A 319 -6.46 -4.91 -2.99
C HIS A 319 -5.05 -4.78 -3.56
N LEU A 320 -4.65 -5.65 -4.49
CA LEU A 320 -3.35 -5.56 -5.17
C LEU A 320 -3.27 -4.30 -6.05
N ILE A 321 -4.32 -4.00 -6.81
CA ILE A 321 -4.44 -2.76 -7.60
C ILE A 321 -4.38 -1.54 -6.69
N LEU A 322 -5.11 -1.53 -5.57
CA LEU A 322 -5.13 -0.43 -4.62
C LEU A 322 -3.78 -0.24 -3.94
N PHE A 323 -3.08 -1.31 -3.61
CA PHE A 323 -1.73 -1.23 -3.06
C PHE A 323 -0.76 -0.60 -4.09
N CYS A 324 -0.83 -1.01 -5.35
CA CYS A 324 -0.05 -0.40 -6.43
C CYS A 324 -0.45 1.06 -6.67
N PHE A 325 -1.74 1.40 -6.61
CA PHE A 325 -2.25 2.77 -6.66
C PHE A 325 -1.67 3.65 -5.55
N MET A 326 -1.62 3.15 -4.32
CA MET A 326 -0.99 3.85 -3.20
C MET A 326 0.53 4.05 -3.39
N LYS A 327 1.21 3.15 -4.09
CA LYS A 327 2.61 3.36 -4.51
C LYS A 327 2.71 4.42 -5.60
N PHE A 328 1.81 4.43 -6.57
CA PHE A 328 1.76 5.48 -7.58
C PHE A 328 1.57 6.87 -6.97
N THR A 329 0.76 6.98 -5.92
CA THR A 329 0.53 8.28 -5.29
C THR A 329 1.78 8.86 -4.64
N THR A 330 2.64 8.01 -4.07
CA THR A 330 3.92 8.46 -3.49
C THR A 330 4.95 8.86 -4.55
N VAL A 331 4.82 8.36 -5.79
CA VAL A 331 5.73 8.69 -6.90
C VAL A 331 5.29 9.95 -7.65
N PHE A 332 4.01 10.03 -8.02
CA PHE A 332 3.54 11.04 -8.97
C PHE A 332 2.93 12.27 -8.30
N PHE A 333 2.29 12.09 -7.14
CA PHE A 333 1.51 13.15 -6.51
C PHE A 333 2.20 13.79 -5.30
N VAL A 334 3.12 13.07 -4.64
CA VAL A 334 4.00 13.67 -3.64
C VAL A 334 5.04 14.54 -4.34
N LYS A 335 4.84 15.87 -4.29
CA LYS A 335 5.74 16.83 -4.95
C LYS A 335 7.03 16.96 -4.16
N VAL A 336 8.09 16.31 -4.64
CA VAL A 336 9.46 16.58 -4.19
C VAL A 336 9.85 18.00 -4.64
N GLY A 337 9.69 19.00 -3.77
CA GLY A 337 10.41 20.27 -3.92
C GLY A 337 9.68 21.61 -3.75
N ARG A 338 8.38 21.69 -3.41
CA ARG A 338 7.79 23.00 -3.06
C ARG A 338 8.26 23.48 -1.68
N ASP A 339 8.38 22.54 -0.75
CA ASP A 339 8.69 22.80 0.67
C ASP A 339 9.89 21.95 1.13
N GLY A 340 10.59 21.27 0.20
CA GLY A 340 11.79 20.46 0.50
C GLY A 340 11.54 19.16 1.29
N ILE A 341 10.34 18.95 1.83
CA ILE A 341 9.94 17.84 2.72
C ILE A 341 9.34 16.65 1.95
N GLY A 342 9.08 16.79 0.65
CA GLY A 342 8.51 15.70 -0.17
C GLY A 342 9.30 14.40 -0.14
N MET A 343 10.62 14.46 0.05
CA MET A 343 11.44 13.26 0.25
C MET A 343 11.10 12.54 1.55
N ASP A 344 10.93 13.26 2.65
CA ASP A 344 10.58 12.66 3.95
C ASP A 344 9.21 12.00 3.91
N GLN A 345 8.26 12.59 3.16
CA GLN A 345 6.96 11.98 2.89
C GLN A 345 7.14 10.66 2.14
N CYS A 346 7.88 10.66 1.02
CA CYS A 346 8.16 9.46 0.25
C CYS A 346 8.81 8.39 1.12
N ILE A 347 9.88 8.72 1.87
CA ILE A 347 10.58 7.77 2.75
C ILE A 347 9.60 7.15 3.75
N PHE A 348 8.78 7.97 4.41
CA PHE A 348 7.81 7.48 5.36
C PHE A 348 6.86 6.44 4.75
N PHE A 349 6.26 6.75 3.60
CA PHE A 349 5.36 5.82 2.93
C PHE A 349 6.08 4.61 2.34
N TRP A 350 7.30 4.78 1.84
CA TRP A 350 8.12 3.69 1.29
C TRP A 350 8.54 2.68 2.35
N LYS A 351 8.72 3.09 3.62
CA LYS A 351 8.93 2.13 4.73
C LYS A 351 7.74 1.19 4.87
N ILE A 352 6.53 1.72 4.84
CA ILE A 352 5.30 0.91 4.92
C ILE A 352 5.17 0.05 3.67
N GLN A 353 5.31 0.64 2.48
CA GLN A 353 5.15 -0.07 1.21
C GLN A 353 6.18 -1.18 1.03
N SER A 354 7.43 -0.98 1.46
CA SER A 354 8.46 -2.03 1.41
C SER A 354 8.19 -3.15 2.41
N LEU A 355 7.81 -2.83 3.66
CA LEU A 355 7.50 -3.84 4.67
C LEU A 355 6.38 -4.77 4.20
N PHE A 356 5.27 -4.21 3.73
CA PHE A 356 4.14 -5.01 3.26
C PHE A 356 4.35 -5.62 1.88
N GLY A 357 5.17 -4.98 1.02
CA GLY A 357 5.64 -5.60 -0.22
C GLY A 357 6.45 -6.87 0.05
N PHE A 358 7.34 -6.84 1.05
CA PHE A 358 8.06 -8.02 1.51
C PHE A 358 7.15 -9.07 2.15
N LEU A 359 6.11 -8.67 2.87
CA LEU A 359 5.12 -9.62 3.39
C LEU A 359 4.40 -10.35 2.25
N VAL A 360 3.90 -9.62 1.25
CA VAL A 360 3.29 -10.24 0.06
C VAL A 360 4.28 -11.18 -0.62
N LEU A 361 5.51 -10.73 -0.85
CA LEU A 361 6.57 -11.57 -1.43
C LEU A 361 6.84 -12.83 -0.63
N PHE A 362 6.93 -12.70 0.71
CA PHE A 362 7.17 -13.82 1.61
C PHE A 362 6.05 -14.86 1.50
N ILE A 363 4.79 -14.42 1.55
CA ILE A 363 3.64 -15.32 1.41
C ILE A 363 3.65 -16.01 0.05
N VAL A 364 3.81 -15.27 -1.05
CA VAL A 364 3.86 -15.87 -2.39
C VAL A 364 5.01 -16.88 -2.48
N ARG A 365 6.16 -16.60 -1.86
CA ARG A 365 7.31 -17.50 -1.82
C ARG A 365 7.05 -18.81 -1.06
N LEU A 366 6.24 -18.79 0.00
CA LEU A 366 5.86 -20.01 0.72
C LEU A 366 5.10 -21.00 -0.17
N PHE A 367 4.32 -20.48 -1.12
CA PHE A 367 3.54 -21.30 -2.05
C PHE A 367 4.33 -21.75 -3.29
N VAL A 368 5.61 -21.37 -3.45
CA VAL A 368 6.42 -21.81 -4.60
C VAL A 368 6.61 -23.32 -4.65
N SER A 369 6.70 -23.98 -3.48
CA SER A 369 6.79 -25.44 -3.40
C SER A 369 5.48 -26.14 -3.74
N ALA A 370 4.35 -25.55 -3.34
CA ALA A 370 3.00 -25.99 -3.73
C ALA A 370 2.77 -25.78 -5.23
N ALA A 371 3.32 -24.69 -5.75
CA ALA A 371 3.29 -24.32 -7.15
C ALA A 371 4.55 -24.83 -7.87
N LYS A 372 4.88 -26.13 -7.75
CA LYS A 372 5.91 -26.75 -8.64
C LYS A 372 5.54 -26.63 -10.12
N SER A 373 4.26 -26.43 -10.42
CA SER A 373 3.68 -26.01 -11.70
C SER A 373 3.49 -24.50 -11.84
N ALA A 374 3.99 -23.67 -10.90
CA ALA A 374 3.72 -22.22 -10.81
C ALA A 374 3.77 -21.56 -12.17
N SER A 375 2.67 -20.86 -12.48
CA SER A 375 2.55 -20.06 -13.67
C SER A 375 3.76 -19.13 -13.82
N LEU A 376 4.29 -19.01 -15.03
CA LEU A 376 5.30 -18.04 -15.44
C LEU A 376 4.85 -16.63 -15.02
N ASP A 377 3.55 -16.34 -15.08
CA ASP A 377 2.94 -15.13 -14.52
C ASP A 377 3.26 -14.97 -13.02
N LEU A 378 3.06 -16.00 -12.19
CA LEU A 378 3.37 -15.93 -10.75
C LEU A 378 4.86 -15.68 -10.49
N ARG A 379 5.74 -16.28 -11.29
CA ARG A 379 7.21 -16.05 -11.20
C ARG A 379 7.58 -14.61 -11.59
N TRP A 380 6.93 -14.05 -12.60
CA TRP A 380 7.08 -12.65 -12.98
C TRP A 380 6.57 -11.70 -11.90
N HIS A 381 5.42 -11.97 -11.29
CA HIS A 381 4.92 -11.21 -10.14
C HIS A 381 5.89 -11.26 -8.97
N LEU A 382 6.44 -12.43 -8.65
CA LEU A 382 7.45 -12.60 -7.60
C LEU A 382 8.71 -11.77 -7.88
N MET A 383 9.24 -11.82 -9.10
CA MET A 383 10.42 -11.05 -9.47
C MET A 383 10.16 -9.54 -9.40
N CYS A 384 9.02 -9.09 -9.94
CA CYS A 384 8.59 -7.69 -9.93
C CYS A 384 8.41 -7.18 -8.49
N LEU A 385 7.62 -7.87 -7.68
CA LEU A 385 7.37 -7.51 -6.27
C LEU A 385 8.65 -7.55 -5.45
N ALA A 386 9.55 -8.52 -5.68
CA ALA A 386 10.85 -8.59 -5.02
C ALA A 386 11.73 -7.39 -5.36
N TYR A 387 11.85 -7.09 -6.65
CA TYR A 387 12.65 -5.97 -7.14
C TYR A 387 12.13 -4.63 -6.59
N GLU A 388 10.82 -4.41 -6.64
CA GLU A 388 10.19 -3.20 -6.10
C GLU A 388 10.34 -3.09 -4.58
N SER A 389 10.07 -4.16 -3.82
CA SER A 389 10.18 -4.15 -2.36
C SER A 389 11.61 -3.92 -1.90
N PHE A 390 12.58 -4.52 -2.60
CA PHE A 390 14.00 -4.31 -2.34
C PHE A 390 14.43 -2.86 -2.61
N ILE A 391 14.06 -2.31 -3.77
CA ILE A 391 14.38 -0.93 -4.14
C ILE A 391 13.73 0.06 -3.16
N LEU A 392 12.46 -0.12 -2.83
CA LEU A 392 11.77 0.69 -1.83
C LEU A 392 12.45 0.61 -0.47
N SER A 393 12.83 -0.59 -0.01
CA SER A 393 13.50 -0.78 1.28
C SER A 393 14.86 -0.11 1.32
N LEU A 394 15.66 -0.31 0.27
CA LEU A 394 16.98 0.27 0.13
C LEU A 394 16.91 1.80 0.24
N TYR A 395 15.92 2.44 -0.35
CA TYR A 395 15.78 3.90 -0.32
C TYR A 395 14.94 4.45 0.85
N ALA A 396 14.23 3.58 1.57
CA ALA A 396 13.46 3.95 2.75
C ALA A 396 14.26 3.83 4.05
N PHE A 397 15.24 2.92 4.10
CA PHE A 397 15.98 2.58 5.32
C PHE A 397 17.48 2.94 5.28
N LEU A 398 18.08 3.16 4.11
CA LEU A 398 19.41 3.78 3.98
C LEU A 398 19.28 5.28 3.75
#